data_AF-A0A350P2S1-F1
#
_entry.id   AF-A0A350P2S1-F1
#
_cell.length_a   1.000
_cell.length_b   1.000
_cell.length_c   1.000
_cell.angle_alpha   90.00
_cell.angle_beta   90.00
_cell.angle_gamma   90.00
#
_symmetry.space_group_name_H-M   'P 1'
#
loop_
_entity.id
_entity.type
_entity.pdbx_description
1 polymer ?
#
loop_
_entity_poly.entity_id
_entity_poly.type
_entity_poly.pdbx_seq_one_letter_code
_entity_poly.pdbx_strand_id
1 'polypeptide(L)'
;MKNTETIQHFIKQKRRQGERFVTKRNLGLVRFWRSLLFPQRCYFIATAMFLALFLFDLDSFLYQFVMFSFVLVGLAKEVWPRFMLAWHSLPGKAFVLFIYAVIANFALASAGGLVNEITGISANALPYSHNLALILMLPSWFFITTVIALLMITLLTPVYLFLLLLLKPMGLHKLWHAPNYRFVFTTALVRYLWTAALFFKAILIATQFGVFGQFSCIED
;
A
#
# COMPACT_ATOMS: atom_id res chain seq x y z
N MET A 1 -47.17 27.84 -40.52
CA MET A 1 -45.91 28.39 -39.96
C MET A 1 -45.85 28.45 -38.43
N LYS A 2 -46.97 28.43 -37.67
CA LYS A 2 -46.96 28.55 -36.20
C LYS A 2 -46.46 27.33 -35.40
N ASN A 3 -46.57 26.10 -35.94
CA ASN A 3 -46.20 24.88 -35.22
C ASN A 3 -44.68 24.63 -35.16
N THR A 4 -43.92 25.16 -36.11
CA THR A 4 -42.47 24.89 -36.19
C THR A 4 -41.69 25.64 -35.10
N GLU A 5 -42.13 26.85 -34.74
CA GLU A 5 -41.51 27.66 -33.68
C GLU A 5 -41.76 27.11 -32.28
N THR A 6 -42.94 26.53 -32.05
CA THR A 6 -43.28 25.90 -30.76
C THR A 6 -42.41 24.66 -30.52
N ILE A 7 -42.23 23.82 -31.55
CA ILE A 7 -41.38 22.64 -31.47
C ILE A 7 -39.92 23.02 -31.21
N GLN A 8 -39.41 24.07 -31.89
CA GLN A 8 -38.05 24.59 -31.67
C GLN A 8 -37.85 25.10 -30.23
N HIS A 9 -38.84 25.79 -29.67
CA HIS A 9 -38.78 26.28 -28.29
C HIS A 9 -38.77 25.12 -27.28
N PHE A 10 -39.61 24.10 -27.48
CA PHE A 10 -39.64 22.90 -26.64
C PHE A 10 -38.33 22.12 -26.68
N ILE A 11 -37.71 21.96 -27.86
CA ILE A 11 -36.41 21.29 -28.01
C ILE A 11 -35.30 22.08 -27.30
N LYS A 12 -35.27 23.42 -27.45
CA LYS A 12 -34.27 24.29 -26.81
C LYS A 12 -34.41 24.29 -25.28
N GLN A 13 -35.64 24.21 -24.77
CA GLN A 13 -35.93 24.15 -23.34
C GLN A 13 -35.54 22.79 -22.73
N LYS A 14 -35.84 21.67 -23.41
CA LYS A 14 -35.38 20.33 -23.00
C LYS A 14 -33.85 20.23 -22.99
N ARG A 15 -33.16 20.80 -23.98
CA ARG A 15 -31.69 20.80 -24.06
C ARG A 15 -31.05 21.56 -22.89
N ARG A 16 -31.57 22.75 -22.57
CA ARG A 16 -31.12 23.55 -21.40
C ARG A 16 -31.37 22.86 -20.05
N GLN A 17 -32.46 22.11 -19.91
CA GLN A 17 -32.71 21.32 -18.70
C GLN A 17 -31.75 20.14 -18.57
N GLY A 18 -31.48 19.41 -19.67
CA GLY A 18 -30.49 18.33 -19.70
C GLY A 18 -29.08 18.80 -19.35
N GLU A 19 -28.65 19.93 -19.91
CA GLU A 19 -27.33 20.53 -19.62
C GLU A 19 -27.20 20.98 -18.16
N ARG A 20 -28.25 21.58 -17.57
CA ARG A 20 -28.24 21.98 -16.15
C ARG A 20 -28.15 20.77 -15.21
N PHE A 21 -28.77 19.65 -15.57
CA PHE A 21 -28.73 18.42 -14.77
C PHE A 21 -27.35 17.73 -14.83
N VAL A 22 -26.77 17.63 -16.03
CA VAL A 22 -25.42 17.07 -16.22
C VAL A 22 -24.37 17.94 -15.53
N THR A 23 -24.50 19.27 -15.61
CA THR A 23 -23.56 20.21 -14.99
C THR A 23 -23.62 20.14 -13.45
N LYS A 24 -24.81 20.10 -12.84
CA LYS A 24 -24.95 19.98 -11.38
C LYS A 24 -24.42 18.65 -10.83
N ARG A 25 -24.62 17.53 -11.55
CA ARG A 25 -24.14 16.21 -11.11
C ARG A 25 -22.62 16.11 -11.16
N ASN A 26 -22.00 16.63 -12.22
CA ASN A 26 -20.54 16.70 -12.34
C ASN A 26 -19.91 17.64 -11.30
N LEU A 27 -20.56 18.75 -10.96
CA LEU A 27 -20.12 19.64 -9.88
C LEU A 27 -20.11 18.93 -8.51
N GLY A 28 -21.09 18.07 -8.23
CA GLY A 28 -21.14 17.28 -7.00
C GLY A 28 -20.01 16.26 -6.89
N LEU A 29 -19.79 15.48 -7.96
CA LEU A 29 -18.72 14.48 -8.04
C LEU A 29 -17.32 15.11 -7.99
N VAL A 30 -17.10 16.22 -8.69
CA VAL A 30 -15.82 16.94 -8.66
C VAL A 30 -15.56 17.55 -7.28
N ARG A 31 -16.60 18.09 -6.62
CA ARG A 31 -16.48 18.62 -5.26
C ARG A 31 -16.20 17.51 -4.24
N PHE A 32 -16.85 16.35 -4.38
CA PHE A 32 -16.54 15.16 -3.59
C PHE A 32 -15.09 14.72 -3.81
N TRP A 33 -14.66 14.52 -5.06
CA TRP A 33 -13.30 14.14 -5.42
C TRP A 33 -12.24 15.10 -4.87
N ARG A 34 -12.48 16.40 -4.97
CA ARG A 34 -11.59 17.44 -4.43
C ARG A 34 -11.54 17.44 -2.91
N SER A 35 -12.60 16.99 -2.22
CA SER A 35 -12.65 16.92 -0.76
C SER A 35 -11.90 15.72 -0.16
N LEU A 36 -11.58 14.69 -0.95
CA LEU A 36 -10.80 13.54 -0.47
C LEU A 36 -9.30 13.90 -0.39
N LEU A 37 -8.64 13.45 0.69
CA LEU A 37 -7.19 13.52 0.83
C LEU A 37 -6.51 12.64 -0.24
N PHE A 38 -5.24 12.95 -0.56
CA PHE A 38 -4.46 12.20 -1.56
C PHE A 38 -4.46 10.68 -1.32
N PRO A 39 -4.22 10.14 -0.10
CA PRO A 39 -4.28 8.70 0.15
C PRO A 39 -5.68 8.11 -0.09
N GLN A 40 -6.74 8.84 0.26
CA GLN A 40 -8.12 8.39 0.05
C GLN A 40 -8.47 8.26 -1.44
N ARG A 41 -7.92 9.13 -2.29
CA ARG A 41 -8.07 9.00 -3.74
C ARG A 41 -7.38 7.75 -4.26
N CYS A 42 -6.17 7.45 -3.77
CA CYS A 42 -5.45 6.23 -4.15
C CYS A 42 -6.24 4.97 -3.77
N TYR A 43 -6.78 4.87 -2.55
CA TYR A 43 -7.60 3.73 -2.15
C TYR A 43 -8.92 3.65 -2.94
N PHE A 44 -9.54 4.79 -3.26
CA PHE A 44 -10.76 4.81 -4.06
C PHE A 44 -10.50 4.33 -5.50
N ILE A 45 -9.41 4.79 -6.13
CA ILE A 45 -9.00 4.31 -7.47
C ILE A 45 -8.71 2.81 -7.42
N ALA A 46 -7.96 2.34 -6.44
CA ALA A 46 -7.67 0.91 -6.29
C ALA A 46 -8.95 0.07 -6.11
N THR A 47 -9.91 0.56 -5.32
CA THR A 47 -11.21 -0.11 -5.11
C THR A 47 -12.05 -0.12 -6.39
N ALA A 48 -12.05 0.97 -7.16
CA ALA A 48 -12.72 1.02 -8.47
C ALA A 48 -12.06 0.07 -9.47
N MET A 49 -10.73 -0.04 -9.47
CA MET A 49 -9.99 -1.00 -10.29
C MET A 49 -10.29 -2.44 -9.88
N PHE A 50 -10.37 -2.73 -8.59
CA PHE A 50 -10.76 -4.05 -8.09
C PHE A 50 -12.17 -4.46 -8.56
N LEU A 51 -13.13 -3.52 -8.49
CA LEU A 51 -14.48 -3.74 -9.00
C LEU A 51 -14.49 -3.96 -10.52
N ALA A 52 -13.69 -3.21 -11.27
CA ALA A 52 -13.55 -3.41 -12.71
C ALA A 52 -12.93 -4.76 -13.07
N LEU A 53 -11.93 -5.23 -12.30
CA LEU A 53 -11.38 -6.57 -12.46
C LEU A 53 -12.45 -7.65 -12.27
N PHE A 54 -13.28 -7.51 -11.23
CA PHE A 54 -14.35 -8.47 -10.94
C PHE A 54 -15.49 -8.46 -11.98
N LEU A 55 -15.81 -7.29 -12.55
CA LEU A 55 -16.91 -7.15 -13.51
C LEU A 55 -16.54 -7.51 -14.95
N PHE A 56 -15.28 -7.27 -15.34
CA PHE A 56 -14.81 -7.44 -16.72
C PHE A 56 -13.82 -8.61 -16.89
N ASP A 57 -13.59 -9.39 -15.84
CA ASP A 57 -12.70 -10.55 -15.81
C ASP A 57 -11.30 -10.25 -16.36
N LEU A 58 -10.74 -9.12 -15.92
CA LEU A 58 -9.45 -8.62 -16.41
C LEU A 58 -8.29 -9.29 -15.68
N ASP A 59 -7.91 -10.51 -16.09
CA ASP A 59 -6.78 -11.24 -15.50
C ASP A 59 -5.43 -10.89 -16.17
N SER A 60 -5.11 -9.60 -16.18
CA SER A 60 -3.80 -9.12 -16.66
C SER A 60 -2.86 -8.87 -15.49
N PHE A 61 -1.65 -9.47 -15.53
CA PHE A 61 -0.60 -9.20 -14.53
C PHE A 61 -0.32 -7.70 -14.36
N LEU A 62 -0.20 -6.96 -15.47
CA LEU A 62 0.03 -5.51 -15.45
C LEU A 62 -1.10 -4.75 -14.74
N TYR A 63 -2.34 -5.19 -14.89
CA TYR A 63 -3.49 -4.55 -14.26
C TYR A 63 -3.44 -4.73 -12.74
N GLN A 64 -3.18 -5.96 -12.29
CA GLN A 64 -3.01 -6.26 -10.86
C GLN A 64 -1.84 -5.47 -10.27
N PHE A 65 -0.71 -5.42 -10.97
CA PHE A 65 0.48 -4.68 -10.53
C PHE A 65 0.20 -3.18 -10.35
N VAL A 66 -0.47 -2.54 -11.32
CA VAL A 66 -0.83 -1.11 -11.23
C VAL A 66 -1.78 -0.86 -10.07
N MET A 67 -2.78 -1.73 -9.88
CA MET A 67 -3.74 -1.64 -8.78
C MET A 67 -3.03 -1.66 -7.41
N PHE A 68 -2.15 -2.64 -7.17
CA PHE A 68 -1.40 -2.74 -5.91
C PHE A 68 -0.42 -1.58 -5.72
N SER A 69 0.18 -1.07 -6.82
CA SER A 69 1.07 0.09 -6.78
C SER A 69 0.36 1.36 -6.28
N PHE A 70 -0.88 1.60 -6.70
CA PHE A 70 -1.67 2.73 -6.19
C PHE A 70 -1.90 2.64 -4.68
N VAL A 71 -2.19 1.45 -4.16
CA VAL A 71 -2.37 1.22 -2.73
C VAL A 71 -1.06 1.47 -1.98
N LEU A 72 0.06 0.96 -2.49
CA LEU A 72 1.38 1.17 -1.91
C LEU A 72 1.76 2.66 -1.85
N VAL A 73 1.52 3.42 -2.92
CA VAL A 73 1.77 4.87 -2.94
C VAL A 73 0.89 5.60 -1.93
N GLY A 74 -0.39 5.21 -1.80
CA GLY A 74 -1.30 5.73 -0.80
C GLY A 74 -0.80 5.50 0.63
N LEU A 75 -0.41 4.26 0.93
CA LEU A 75 0.16 3.88 2.24
C LEU A 75 1.48 4.61 2.52
N ALA A 76 2.39 4.66 1.54
CA ALA A 76 3.67 5.33 1.68
C ALA A 76 3.48 6.81 2.02
N LYS A 77 2.58 7.52 1.33
CA LYS A 77 2.26 8.92 1.65
C LYS A 77 1.68 9.12 3.04
N GLU A 78 0.92 8.17 3.54
CA GLU A 78 0.30 8.22 4.87
C GLU A 78 1.31 7.92 5.99
N VAL A 79 2.21 6.96 5.77
CA VAL A 79 3.24 6.54 6.73
C VAL A 79 4.43 7.50 6.74
N TRP A 80 4.78 8.11 5.60
CA TRP A 80 5.92 9.00 5.44
C TRP A 80 6.08 10.07 6.53
N PRO A 81 5.07 10.90 6.85
CA PRO A 81 5.23 11.92 7.89
C PRO A 81 5.48 11.32 9.28
N ARG A 82 4.89 10.17 9.59
CA ARG A 82 5.13 9.47 10.88
C ARG A 82 6.53 8.87 10.93
N PHE A 83 6.97 8.31 9.81
CA PHE A 83 8.33 7.82 9.65
C PHE A 83 9.34 8.96 9.83
N MET A 84 9.12 10.15 9.26
CA MET A 84 10.00 11.30 9.46
C MET A 84 10.13 11.70 10.93
N LEU A 85 9.03 11.66 11.69
CA LEU A 85 9.07 11.91 13.14
C LEU A 85 9.92 10.87 13.88
N ALA A 86 9.77 9.58 13.52
CA ALA A 86 10.60 8.51 14.08
C ALA A 86 12.07 8.65 13.67
N TRP A 87 12.36 9.00 12.42
CA TRP A 87 13.70 9.19 11.88
C TRP A 87 14.48 10.31 12.57
N HIS A 88 13.81 11.42 12.90
CA HIS A 88 14.44 12.53 13.60
C HIS A 88 14.68 12.22 15.10
N SER A 89 14.01 11.22 15.66
CA SER A 89 14.24 10.80 17.05
C SER A 89 15.54 10.00 17.21
N LEU A 90 16.26 10.22 18.32
CA LEU A 90 17.43 9.42 18.69
C LEU A 90 17.14 7.90 18.74
N PRO A 91 16.08 7.42 19.43
CA PRO A 91 15.78 5.99 19.47
C PRO A 91 15.44 5.44 18.10
N GLY A 92 14.78 6.22 17.23
CA GLY A 92 14.45 5.79 15.87
C GLY A 92 15.69 5.57 15.00
N LYS A 93 16.72 6.43 15.10
CA LYS A 93 18.00 6.22 14.40
C LYS A 93 18.71 4.95 14.85
N ALA A 94 18.77 4.71 16.16
CA ALA A 94 19.36 3.49 16.72
C ALA A 94 18.59 2.24 16.29
N PHE A 95 17.26 2.30 16.31
CA PHE A 95 16.40 1.21 15.86
C PHE A 95 16.61 0.89 14.37
N VAL A 96 16.70 1.91 13.51
CA VAL A 96 16.99 1.70 12.09
C VAL A 96 18.35 1.02 11.88
N LEU A 97 19.40 1.46 12.58
CA LEU A 97 20.72 0.82 12.51
C LEU A 97 20.69 -0.64 12.97
N PHE A 98 19.95 -0.94 14.04
CA PHE A 98 19.75 -2.32 14.50
C PHE A 98 19.07 -3.19 13.43
N ILE A 99 17.99 -2.70 12.81
CA ILE A 99 17.32 -3.40 11.71
C ILE A 99 18.27 -3.61 10.52
N TYR A 100 19.09 -2.62 10.16
CA TYR A 100 20.09 -2.77 9.11
C TYR A 100 21.11 -3.87 9.41
N ALA A 101 21.59 -3.98 10.65
CA ALA A 101 22.49 -5.05 11.06
C ALA A 101 21.83 -6.43 10.93
N VAL A 102 20.56 -6.54 11.33
CA VAL A 102 19.78 -7.78 11.16
C VAL A 102 19.65 -8.14 9.67
N ILE A 103 19.26 -7.19 8.82
CA ILE A 103 19.12 -7.41 7.37
C ILE A 103 20.45 -7.84 6.73
N ALA A 104 21.56 -7.22 7.13
CA ALA A 104 22.89 -7.57 6.63
C ALA A 104 23.27 -9.02 6.97
N ASN A 105 22.95 -9.49 8.17
CA ASN A 105 23.19 -10.89 8.56
C ASN A 105 22.33 -11.88 7.75
N PHE A 106 21.06 -11.55 7.50
CA PHE A 106 20.21 -12.37 6.63
C PHE A 106 20.71 -12.39 5.19
N ALA A 107 21.12 -11.24 4.64
CA ALA A 107 21.70 -11.15 3.32
C ALA A 107 22.98 -12.01 3.20
N LEU A 108 23.87 -11.94 4.20
CA LEU A 108 25.10 -12.73 4.29
C LEU A 108 24.81 -14.24 4.28
N ALA A 109 23.87 -14.70 5.12
CA ALA A 109 23.46 -16.10 5.15
C ALA A 109 22.86 -16.54 3.81
N SER A 110 21.99 -15.72 3.21
CA SER A 110 21.33 -16.05 1.95
C SER A 110 22.28 -16.12 0.75
N ALA A 111 23.31 -15.26 0.72
CA ALA A 111 24.37 -15.29 -0.29
C ALA A 111 25.24 -16.55 -0.15
N GLY A 112 25.46 -17.00 1.09
CA GLY A 112 26.11 -18.29 1.36
C GLY A 112 25.29 -19.46 0.83
N GLY A 113 23.99 -19.47 1.08
CA GLY A 113 23.06 -20.47 0.54
C GLY A 113 23.05 -20.50 -0.99
N LEU A 114 22.92 -19.34 -1.63
CA LEU A 114 22.86 -19.22 -3.10
C LEU A 114 24.15 -19.75 -3.78
N VAL A 115 25.32 -19.39 -3.25
CA VAL A 115 26.59 -19.87 -3.83
C VAL A 115 26.74 -21.38 -3.64
N ASN A 116 26.38 -21.91 -2.46
CA ASN A 116 26.44 -23.34 -2.19
C ASN A 116 25.52 -24.16 -3.10
N GLU A 117 24.31 -23.66 -3.37
CA GLU A 117 23.33 -24.31 -4.25
C GLU A 117 23.82 -24.38 -5.71
N ILE A 118 24.46 -23.32 -6.21
CA ILE A 118 24.92 -23.25 -7.61
C ILE A 118 26.22 -24.02 -7.82
N THR A 119 27.16 -23.98 -6.87
CA THR A 119 28.49 -24.59 -7.05
C THR A 119 28.57 -26.02 -6.52
N GLY A 120 27.64 -26.44 -5.65
CA GLY A 120 27.69 -27.73 -4.95
C GLY A 120 28.83 -27.84 -3.91
N ILE A 121 29.55 -26.75 -3.65
CA ILE A 121 30.67 -26.68 -2.71
C ILE A 121 30.40 -25.56 -1.72
N SER A 122 30.80 -25.78 -0.46
CA SER A 122 30.60 -24.79 0.61
C SER A 122 31.07 -23.39 0.18
N ALA A 123 30.22 -22.37 0.42
CA ALA A 123 30.50 -20.99 0.04
C ALA A 123 31.79 -20.41 0.66
N ASN A 124 32.27 -20.99 1.77
CA ASN A 124 33.53 -20.63 2.41
C ASN A 124 34.76 -20.91 1.52
N ALA A 125 34.66 -21.87 0.60
CA ALA A 125 35.74 -22.19 -0.34
C ALA A 125 35.82 -21.21 -1.52
N LEU A 126 34.78 -20.37 -1.74
CA LEU A 126 34.72 -19.39 -2.82
C LEU A 126 34.40 -17.97 -2.28
N PRO A 127 35.36 -17.32 -1.59
CA PRO A 127 35.11 -16.03 -0.92
C PRO A 127 34.73 -14.91 -1.91
N TYR A 128 35.27 -14.93 -3.14
CA TYR A 128 34.94 -13.92 -4.15
C TYR A 128 33.51 -14.05 -4.67
N SER A 129 33.06 -15.28 -4.95
CA SER A 129 31.69 -15.54 -5.39
C SER A 129 30.69 -15.24 -4.28
N HIS A 130 31.03 -15.54 -3.03
CA HIS A 130 30.21 -15.22 -1.86
C HIS A 130 30.02 -13.71 -1.68
N ASN A 131 31.11 -12.93 -1.71
CA ASN A 131 31.04 -11.47 -1.57
C ASN A 131 30.29 -10.82 -2.75
N LEU A 132 30.47 -11.33 -3.97
CA LEU A 132 29.72 -10.87 -5.13
C LEU A 132 28.21 -11.14 -4.98
N ALA A 133 27.84 -12.36 -4.59
CA ALA A 133 26.45 -12.72 -4.33
C ALA A 133 25.83 -11.82 -3.25
N LEU A 134 26.57 -11.53 -2.18
CA LEU A 134 26.13 -10.60 -1.13
C LEU A 134 25.83 -9.20 -1.68
N ILE A 135 26.72 -8.63 -2.49
CA ILE A 135 26.53 -7.29 -3.07
C ILE A 135 25.31 -7.26 -3.99
N LEU A 136 25.07 -8.33 -4.75
CA LEU A 136 23.91 -8.44 -5.64
C LEU A 136 22.58 -8.64 -4.88
N MET A 137 22.61 -9.33 -3.74
CA MET A 137 21.39 -9.64 -2.96
C MET A 137 20.98 -8.52 -1.99
N LEU A 138 21.93 -7.70 -1.51
CA LEU A 138 21.67 -6.62 -0.55
C LEU A 138 20.53 -5.65 -0.96
N PRO A 139 20.47 -5.14 -2.21
CA PRO A 139 19.39 -4.25 -2.63
C PRO A 139 18.01 -4.91 -2.58
N SER A 140 17.93 -6.18 -2.97
CA SER A 140 16.68 -6.96 -2.96
C SER A 140 16.18 -7.16 -1.53
N TRP A 141 17.06 -7.55 -0.60
CA TRP A 141 16.72 -7.68 0.81
C TRP A 141 16.24 -6.37 1.42
N PHE A 142 16.93 -5.26 1.13
CA PHE A 142 16.52 -3.94 1.60
C PHE A 142 15.11 -3.55 1.13
N PHE A 143 14.79 -3.86 -0.13
CA PHE A 143 13.46 -3.60 -0.69
C PHE A 143 12.38 -4.45 0.00
N ILE A 144 12.59 -5.76 0.11
CA ILE A 144 11.65 -6.70 0.73
C ILE A 144 11.37 -6.30 2.19
N THR A 145 12.42 -6.03 2.96
CA THR A 145 12.28 -5.69 4.39
C THR A 145 11.56 -4.36 4.59
N THR A 146 11.80 -3.38 3.71
CA THR A 146 11.12 -2.08 3.76
C THR A 146 9.64 -2.22 3.46
N VAL A 147 9.27 -3.03 2.47
CA VAL A 147 7.85 -3.31 2.15
C VAL A 147 7.18 -4.03 3.30
N ILE A 148 7.79 -5.08 3.86
CA ILE A 148 7.25 -5.81 5.01
C ILE A 148 7.11 -4.89 6.22
N ALA A 149 8.12 -4.09 6.54
CA ALA A 149 8.08 -3.15 7.67
C ALA A 149 6.96 -2.11 7.53
N LEU A 150 6.75 -1.58 6.32
CA LEU A 150 5.68 -0.64 6.02
C LEU A 150 4.30 -1.27 6.20
N LEU A 151 4.14 -2.54 5.80
CA LEU A 151 2.90 -3.30 6.01
C LEU A 151 2.67 -3.62 7.49
N MET A 152 3.71 -3.97 8.24
CA MET A 152 3.61 -4.25 9.68
C MET A 152 3.21 -3.00 10.49
N ILE A 153 3.82 -1.85 10.20
CA ILE A 153 3.49 -0.57 10.87
C ILE A 153 2.03 -0.18 10.60
N THR A 154 1.54 -0.41 9.38
CA THR A 154 0.16 -0.10 9.02
C THR A 154 -0.84 -1.08 9.66
N LEU A 155 -0.45 -2.34 9.84
CA LEU A 155 -1.21 -3.35 10.59
C LEU A 155 -1.26 -3.10 12.11
N LEU A 156 -0.31 -2.36 12.69
CA LEU A 156 -0.31 -1.95 14.11
C LEU A 156 -1.20 -0.73 14.40
N THR A 157 -1.48 0.10 13.40
CA THR A 157 -2.35 1.30 13.54
C THR A 157 -3.78 1.01 14.06
N PRO A 158 -4.52 -0.06 13.67
CA PRO A 158 -5.81 -0.41 14.24
C PRO A 158 -5.72 -0.85 15.70
N VAL A 159 -4.66 -1.55 16.10
CA VAL A 159 -4.46 -1.96 17.49
C VAL A 159 -4.40 -0.74 18.40
N TYR A 160 -3.68 0.30 17.96
CA TYR A 160 -3.66 1.60 18.64
C TYR A 160 -5.05 2.25 18.73
N LEU A 161 -5.83 2.25 17.64
CA LEU A 161 -7.20 2.80 17.63
C LEU A 161 -8.18 1.99 18.49
N PHE A 162 -8.05 0.67 18.49
CA PHE A 162 -8.86 -0.24 19.29
C PHE A 162 -8.55 -0.07 20.78
N LEU A 163 -7.26 0.06 21.13
CA LEU A 163 -6.83 0.41 22.49
C LEU A 163 -7.44 1.75 22.92
N LEU A 164 -7.37 2.79 22.06
CA LEU A 164 -7.98 4.09 22.32
C LEU A 164 -9.51 4.03 22.45
N LEU A 165 -10.17 3.16 21.68
CA LEU A 165 -11.61 2.90 21.77
C LEU A 165 -11.96 2.19 23.09
N LEU A 166 -11.10 1.30 23.58
CA LEU A 166 -11.21 0.68 24.90
C LEU A 166 -10.99 1.68 26.05
N LEU A 167 -10.16 2.70 25.84
CA LEU A 167 -9.96 3.82 26.76
C LEU A 167 -11.07 4.89 26.68
N LYS A 168 -11.92 4.87 25.64
CA LYS A 168 -13.05 5.78 25.46
C LYS A 168 -14.02 5.83 26.66
N PRO A 169 -14.42 4.70 27.29
CA PRO A 169 -15.20 4.74 28.53
C PRO A 169 -14.52 5.46 29.70
N MET A 170 -13.19 5.70 29.65
CA MET A 170 -12.42 6.37 30.70
C MET A 170 -12.22 7.89 30.47
N GLY A 171 -12.92 8.49 29.51
CA GLY A 171 -13.02 9.97 29.41
C GLY A 171 -11.80 10.70 28.81
N LEU A 172 -10.79 9.99 28.29
CA LEU A 172 -9.59 10.60 27.71
C LEU A 172 -9.83 11.11 26.26
N HIS A 173 -10.65 12.16 26.11
CA HIS A 173 -11.01 12.73 24.80
C HIS A 173 -9.86 13.46 24.09
N LYS A 174 -8.77 13.80 24.78
CA LYS A 174 -7.74 14.73 24.27
C LYS A 174 -6.73 14.11 23.29
N LEU A 175 -6.65 12.78 23.20
CA LEU A 175 -5.75 12.07 22.27
C LEU A 175 -6.45 11.69 20.95
N TRP A 176 -7.70 12.11 20.78
CA TRP A 176 -8.56 11.67 19.68
C TRP A 176 -8.40 12.56 18.43
N HIS A 177 -7.33 12.27 17.69
CA HIS A 177 -7.13 12.55 16.26
C HIS A 177 -6.88 14.00 15.78
N ALA A 178 -6.10 14.08 14.70
CA ALA A 178 -5.91 15.30 13.91
C ALA A 178 -7.23 15.65 13.17
N PRO A 179 -7.70 16.91 13.22
CA PRO A 179 -9.08 17.32 12.90
C PRO A 179 -9.53 17.23 11.43
N ASN A 180 -8.75 16.61 10.53
CA ASN A 180 -8.92 16.74 9.08
C ASN A 180 -9.55 15.53 8.36
N TYR A 181 -10.03 14.50 9.05
CA TYR A 181 -10.64 13.33 8.39
C TYR A 181 -12.18 13.35 8.48
N ARG A 182 -12.85 13.55 7.33
CA ARG A 182 -14.33 13.59 7.23
C ARG A 182 -15.01 12.22 7.29
N PHE A 183 -14.34 11.15 6.84
CA PHE A 183 -14.88 9.78 6.80
C PHE A 183 -13.91 8.77 7.42
N VAL A 184 -13.71 8.87 8.74
CA VAL A 184 -12.66 8.12 9.46
C VAL A 184 -12.89 6.61 9.42
N PHE A 185 -14.08 6.13 9.75
CA PHE A 185 -14.36 4.69 9.88
C PHE A 185 -14.34 3.94 8.54
N THR A 186 -14.99 4.48 7.51
CA THR A 186 -15.06 3.83 6.18
C THR A 186 -13.70 3.82 5.50
N THR A 187 -12.95 4.93 5.56
CA THR A 187 -11.57 4.98 5.05
C THR A 187 -10.67 4.02 5.80
N ALA A 188 -10.82 3.91 7.12
CA ALA A 188 -10.04 2.99 7.93
C ALA A 188 -10.30 1.53 7.55
N LEU A 189 -11.56 1.13 7.38
CA LEU A 189 -11.95 -0.23 7.00
C LEU A 189 -11.41 -0.60 5.62
N VAL A 190 -11.61 0.27 4.61
CA VAL A 190 -11.09 0.06 3.25
C VAL A 190 -9.57 -0.07 3.26
N ARG A 191 -8.88 0.79 4.02
CA ARG A 191 -7.42 0.70 4.21
C ARG A 191 -7.03 -0.66 4.82
N TYR A 192 -7.72 -1.16 5.85
CA TYR A 192 -7.38 -2.45 6.45
C TYR A 192 -7.54 -3.63 5.50
N LEU A 193 -8.64 -3.66 4.72
CA LEU A 193 -8.84 -4.68 3.71
C LEU A 193 -7.71 -4.66 2.66
N TRP A 194 -7.33 -3.48 2.21
CA TRP A 194 -6.24 -3.31 1.24
C TRP A 194 -4.86 -3.65 1.82
N THR A 195 -4.56 -3.27 3.06
CA THR A 195 -3.30 -3.63 3.73
C THR A 195 -3.21 -5.14 3.95
N ALA A 196 -4.30 -5.80 4.35
CA ALA A 196 -4.32 -7.26 4.48
C ALA A 196 -4.13 -7.98 3.14
N ALA A 197 -4.80 -7.51 2.08
CA ALA A 197 -4.62 -8.04 0.72
C ALA A 197 -3.19 -7.86 0.20
N LEU A 198 -2.58 -6.69 0.44
CA LEU A 198 -1.18 -6.42 0.13
C LEU A 198 -0.24 -7.31 0.93
N PHE A 199 -0.51 -7.55 2.21
CA PHE A 199 0.30 -8.42 3.06
C PHE A 199 0.30 -9.87 2.55
N PHE A 200 -0.88 -10.39 2.20
CA PHE A 200 -0.97 -11.72 1.59
C PHE A 200 -0.22 -11.81 0.26
N LYS A 201 -0.38 -10.82 -0.62
CA LYS A 201 0.36 -10.77 -1.89
C LYS A 201 1.86 -10.61 -1.68
N ALA A 202 2.30 -9.84 -0.69
CA ALA A 202 3.70 -9.68 -0.35
C ALA A 202 4.31 -10.99 0.17
N ILE A 203 3.58 -11.77 0.99
CA ILE A 203 4.00 -13.11 1.41
C ILE A 203 4.12 -14.03 0.20
N LEU A 204 3.11 -14.07 -0.69
CA LEU A 204 3.14 -14.89 -1.90
C LEU A 204 4.37 -14.56 -2.76
N ILE A 205 4.64 -13.28 -2.98
CA ILE A 205 5.82 -12.82 -3.70
C ILE A 205 7.11 -13.22 -2.96
N ALA A 206 7.17 -13.06 -1.64
CA ALA A 206 8.33 -13.45 -0.83
C ALA A 206 8.61 -14.96 -0.90
N THR A 207 7.57 -15.80 -1.00
CA THR A 207 7.75 -17.26 -1.21
C THR A 207 8.35 -17.57 -2.58
N GLN A 208 7.95 -16.84 -3.63
CA GLN A 208 8.51 -17.04 -4.99
C GLN A 208 9.97 -16.60 -5.10
N PHE A 209 10.36 -15.57 -4.36
CA PHE A 209 11.76 -15.12 -4.28
C PHE A 209 12.62 -15.94 -3.30
N GLY A 210 12.13 -17.10 -2.85
CA GLY A 210 12.93 -18.06 -2.10
C GLY A 210 13.20 -17.70 -0.64
N VAL A 211 12.56 -16.66 -0.08
CA VAL A 211 12.75 -16.30 1.35
C VAL A 211 12.38 -17.47 2.27
N PHE A 212 11.40 -18.28 1.88
CA PHE A 212 10.99 -19.48 2.62
C PHE A 212 11.62 -20.79 2.10
N GLY A 213 12.06 -20.83 0.84
CA GLY A 213 12.76 -22.00 0.27
C GLY A 213 14.13 -22.25 0.90
N GLN A 214 14.73 -21.24 1.53
CA GLN A 214 15.97 -21.42 2.29
C GLN A 214 15.78 -22.08 3.66
N PHE A 215 14.55 -22.12 4.21
CA PHE A 215 14.26 -22.76 5.49
C PHE A 215 13.93 -24.25 5.35
N SER A 216 13.44 -24.70 4.18
CA SER A 216 13.19 -26.13 3.92
C SER A 216 14.47 -26.96 3.76
N CYS A 217 15.63 -26.33 3.57
CA CYS A 217 16.93 -27.01 3.51
C CYS A 217 17.63 -27.10 4.88
N ILE A 218 16.98 -26.69 5.97
CA ILE A 218 17.51 -26.78 7.34
C ILE A 218 16.98 -28.05 8.06
N GLU A 219 16.02 -28.76 7.47
CA GLU A 219 15.41 -29.97 8.06
C GLU A 219 15.91 -31.31 7.47
N ASP A 220 16.93 -31.29 6.59
CA ASP A 220 17.63 -32.51 6.14
C ASP A 220 19.12 -32.48 6.50
#